data_AF-A0A1T5F6K1-F1
#
_entry.id   AF-A0A1T5F6K1-F1
#
_cell.length_a   1.000
_cell.length_b   1.000
_cell.length_c   1.000
_cell.angle_alpha   90.00
_cell.angle_beta   90.00
_cell.angle_gamma   90.00
#
_symmetry.space_group_name_H-M   'P 1'
#
loop_
_entity.id
_entity.type
_entity.pdbx_description
1 polymer ?
#
loop_
_entity_poly.entity_id
_entity_poly.type
_entity_poly.pdbx_seq_one_letter_code
_entity_poly.pdbx_strand_id
1 'polypeptide(L)'
;MDYNRKNGVIYMKFIQKLSVIGLSVCILSIVFSSASMATKIVTDEHLNSVNEKNKNEIHNYKNDSAKILAQETKTVLIKTTKEDKSLLEKKTKEFEEKMKMEQIALIEEGLKKATTLQDVEKVKSEAANLLKKEKEMFKEESKNYVKKVTDTEKVNLAMISSSYKTINDDFFTFNKHRFYYYDVDKNELLPNNKVNTTEEVRAFEKKHKEDTIVKDNPINTLILFILLGLLCIIPLIISNRQKNKA
;
A
#
# COMPACT_ATOMS: atom_id res chain seq x y z
N MET A 1 52.98 64.71 -11.00
CA MET A 1 51.55 64.34 -11.03
C MET A 1 51.40 62.96 -11.67
N ASP A 2 51.67 61.87 -10.96
CA ASP A 2 51.63 60.54 -11.62
C ASP A 2 51.31 59.35 -10.68
N TYR A 3 50.63 59.61 -9.56
CA TYR A 3 50.27 58.54 -8.62
C TYR A 3 48.81 58.08 -8.73
N ASN A 4 47.95 58.81 -9.45
CA ASN A 4 46.51 58.51 -9.55
C ASN A 4 46.10 57.71 -10.79
N ARG A 5 47.04 57.33 -11.68
CA ARG A 5 46.71 56.62 -12.93
C ARG A 5 46.83 55.10 -12.86
N LYS A 6 47.55 54.54 -11.88
CA LYS A 6 47.78 53.08 -11.78
C LYS A 6 46.66 52.31 -11.06
N ASN A 7 45.91 52.94 -10.16
CA ASN A 7 44.86 52.24 -9.39
C ASN A 7 43.55 52.06 -10.18
N GLY A 8 43.26 52.93 -11.16
CA GLY A 8 42.06 52.79 -12.00
C GLY A 8 42.13 51.60 -12.98
N VAL A 9 43.33 51.26 -13.47
CA VAL A 9 43.53 50.18 -14.46
C VAL A 9 43.38 48.79 -13.82
N ILE A 10 43.73 48.65 -12.53
CA ILE A 10 43.65 47.38 -11.80
C ILE A 10 42.19 47.06 -11.46
N TYR A 11 41.41 48.06 -11.03
CA TYR A 11 39.99 47.89 -10.72
C TYR A 11 39.16 47.55 -11.97
N MET A 12 39.47 48.18 -13.10
CA MET A 12 38.73 47.98 -14.36
C MET A 12 38.97 46.58 -14.97
N LYS A 13 40.18 46.02 -14.82
CA LYS A 13 40.49 44.64 -15.24
C LYS A 13 39.85 43.57 -14.34
N PHE A 14 39.58 43.90 -13.06
CA PHE A 14 38.94 42.97 -12.13
C PHE A 14 37.42 42.86 -12.37
N ILE A 15 36.76 43.98 -12.69
CA ILE A 15 35.33 44.03 -12.99
C ILE A 15 35.00 43.34 -14.34
N GLN A 16 35.85 43.48 -15.35
CA GLN A 16 35.67 42.77 -16.62
C GLN A 16 35.79 41.24 -16.47
N LYS A 17 36.65 40.73 -15.57
CA LYS A 17 36.78 39.28 -15.35
C LYS A 17 35.58 38.67 -14.58
N LEU A 18 34.96 39.42 -13.67
CA LEU A 18 33.75 38.98 -12.97
C LEU A 18 32.52 38.93 -13.90
N SER A 19 32.42 39.84 -14.87
CA SER A 19 31.34 39.86 -15.87
C SER A 19 31.36 38.65 -16.80
N VAL A 20 32.54 38.18 -17.23
CA VAL A 20 32.66 37.04 -18.16
C VAL A 20 32.39 35.70 -17.46
N ILE A 21 32.71 35.58 -16.17
CA ILE A 21 32.39 34.38 -15.38
C ILE A 21 30.89 34.31 -15.04
N GLY A 22 30.24 35.45 -14.79
CA GLY A 22 28.79 35.53 -14.57
C GLY A 22 27.96 35.15 -15.81
N LEU A 23 28.42 35.52 -17.02
CA LEU A 23 27.70 35.20 -18.26
C LEU A 23 27.86 33.73 -18.67
N SER A 24 29.01 33.10 -18.37
CA SER A 24 29.27 31.69 -18.70
C SER A 24 28.45 30.72 -17.83
N VAL A 25 28.09 31.10 -16.60
CA VAL A 25 27.28 30.27 -15.70
C VAL A 25 25.78 30.32 -16.07
N CYS A 26 25.32 31.38 -16.73
CA CYS A 26 23.92 31.49 -17.18
C CYS A 26 23.62 30.76 -18.50
N ILE A 27 24.63 30.45 -19.32
CA ILE A 27 24.41 29.75 -20.61
C ILE A 27 24.50 28.23 -20.46
N LEU A 28 25.15 27.73 -19.41
CA LEU A 28 25.19 26.28 -19.08
C LEU A 28 23.90 25.77 -18.41
N SER A 29 23.00 26.63 -17.96
CA SER A 29 21.71 26.25 -17.37
C SER A 29 20.55 26.13 -18.37
N ILE A 30 20.77 26.37 -19.66
CA ILE A 30 19.69 26.38 -20.67
C ILE A 30 19.67 25.12 -21.56
N VAL A 31 20.66 24.22 -21.50
CA VAL A 31 20.77 23.08 -22.44
C VAL A 31 20.27 21.73 -21.88
N PHE A 32 19.69 21.69 -20.67
CA PHE A 32 19.12 20.45 -20.10
C PHE A 32 17.68 20.63 -19.60
N SER A 33 16.74 21.05 -20.46
CA SER A 33 15.31 21.08 -20.09
C SER A 33 14.33 20.55 -21.14
N SER A 34 14.80 19.84 -22.16
CA SER A 34 13.91 19.12 -23.10
C SER A 34 13.99 17.60 -22.92
N ALA A 35 13.94 17.14 -21.67
CA ALA A 35 13.55 15.76 -21.37
C ALA A 35 12.08 15.78 -20.92
N SER A 36 11.22 15.31 -21.82
CA SER A 36 9.81 14.98 -21.67
C SER A 36 9.19 15.14 -20.27
N MET A 37 8.21 16.02 -20.13
CA MET A 37 7.12 15.75 -19.19
C MET A 37 5.80 15.91 -19.93
N ALA A 38 5.23 14.76 -20.29
CA ALA A 38 3.84 14.62 -20.63
C ALA A 38 3.01 15.39 -19.60
N THR A 39 2.13 16.26 -20.09
CA THR A 39 1.29 17.14 -19.31
C THR A 39 0.53 16.39 -18.23
N LYS A 40 0.79 16.80 -16.99
CA LYS A 40 0.03 16.48 -15.77
C LYS A 40 -1.45 16.83 -15.98
N ILE A 41 -2.30 15.85 -16.29
CA ILE A 41 -3.71 15.96 -15.93
C ILE A 41 -3.85 15.18 -14.62
N VAL A 42 -3.60 15.88 -13.52
CA VAL A 42 -4.19 15.48 -12.24
C VAL A 42 -5.68 15.72 -12.42
N THR A 43 -6.45 14.66 -12.61
CA THR A 43 -7.91 14.81 -12.68
C THR A 43 -8.41 15.06 -11.25
N ASP A 44 -9.30 16.04 -11.09
CA ASP A 44 -9.97 16.29 -9.81
C ASP A 44 -10.65 15.01 -9.30
N GLU A 45 -11.07 14.13 -10.21
CA GLU A 45 -11.61 12.80 -9.93
C GLU A 45 -10.62 11.89 -9.17
N HIS A 46 -9.35 11.83 -9.59
CA HIS A 46 -8.35 11.04 -8.88
C HIS A 46 -8.06 11.63 -7.49
N LEU A 47 -8.01 12.96 -7.38
CA LEU A 47 -7.79 13.62 -6.09
C LEU A 47 -8.96 13.34 -5.12
N ASN A 48 -10.19 13.44 -5.60
CA ASN A 48 -11.39 13.13 -4.83
C ASN A 48 -11.41 11.66 -4.40
N SER A 49 -11.09 10.74 -5.30
CA SER A 49 -11.00 9.31 -5.00
C SER A 49 -9.95 9.01 -3.91
N VAL A 50 -8.80 9.71 -3.96
CA VAL A 50 -7.75 9.59 -2.93
C VAL A 50 -8.21 10.17 -1.59
N ASN A 51 -8.89 11.32 -1.59
CA ASN A 51 -9.45 11.93 -0.37
C ASN A 51 -10.49 11.01 0.28
N GLU A 52 -11.43 10.49 -0.49
CA GLU A 52 -12.47 9.57 0.00
C GLU A 52 -11.87 8.28 0.57
N LYS A 53 -10.89 7.68 -0.12
CA LYS A 53 -10.20 6.49 0.41
C LYS A 53 -9.49 6.80 1.73
N ASN A 54 -8.83 7.95 1.83
CA ASN A 54 -8.11 8.33 3.04
C ASN A 54 -9.03 8.61 4.22
N LYS A 55 -10.15 9.28 3.97
CA LYS A 55 -11.18 9.53 4.99
C LYS A 55 -11.73 8.24 5.60
N ASN A 56 -11.85 7.18 4.78
CA ASN A 56 -12.37 5.89 5.22
C ASN A 56 -11.31 4.97 5.85
N GLU A 57 -10.07 4.98 5.37
CA GLU A 57 -9.04 4.03 5.80
C GLU A 57 -8.05 4.59 6.83
N ILE A 58 -7.88 5.90 6.90
CA ILE A 58 -6.79 6.52 7.67
C ILE A 58 -7.35 7.17 8.92
N HIS A 59 -7.03 6.59 10.06
CA HIS A 59 -7.32 7.21 11.34
C HIS A 59 -6.65 8.58 11.43
N ASN A 60 -7.36 9.55 11.99
CA ASN A 60 -6.88 10.92 12.18
C ASN A 60 -6.53 11.66 10.87
N TYR A 61 -7.10 11.25 9.75
CA TYR A 61 -6.95 11.96 8.48
C TYR A 61 -7.45 13.40 8.57
N LYS A 62 -6.66 14.36 8.11
CA LYS A 62 -7.10 15.74 7.93
C LYS A 62 -7.90 15.83 6.65
N ASN A 63 -9.19 16.14 6.76
CA ASN A 63 -10.09 16.27 5.60
C ASN A 63 -9.49 17.13 4.49
N ASP A 64 -9.61 16.63 3.26
CA ASP A 64 -9.19 17.27 2.01
C ASP A 64 -7.72 17.72 1.98
N SER A 65 -6.89 17.06 2.78
CA SER A 65 -5.46 17.39 2.86
C SER A 65 -4.59 16.67 1.84
N ALA A 66 -5.16 15.75 1.04
CA ALA A 66 -4.36 15.01 0.08
C ALA A 66 -3.90 15.90 -1.07
N LYS A 67 -2.73 15.57 -1.62
CA LYS A 67 -2.10 16.25 -2.73
C LYS A 67 -1.40 15.23 -3.60
N ILE A 68 -1.74 15.21 -4.88
CA ILE A 68 -1.07 14.38 -5.87
C ILE A 68 0.26 15.03 -6.22
N LEU A 69 1.35 14.33 -5.92
CA LEU A 69 2.72 14.74 -6.20
C LEU A 69 3.13 14.33 -7.62
N ALA A 70 2.77 13.11 -8.00
CA ALA A 70 3.01 12.57 -9.33
C ALA A 70 1.89 11.60 -9.73
N GLN A 71 1.66 11.50 -11.04
CA GLN A 71 0.71 10.57 -11.63
C GLN A 71 1.27 10.07 -12.96
N GLU A 72 1.23 8.76 -13.19
CA GLU A 72 1.54 8.13 -14.47
C GLU A 72 0.47 7.12 -14.83
N THR A 73 -0.05 7.17 -16.04
CA THR A 73 -0.99 6.16 -16.56
C THR A 73 -0.26 5.24 -17.52
N LYS A 74 -0.31 3.93 -17.28
CA LYS A 74 0.29 2.90 -18.14
C LYS A 74 -0.60 1.68 -18.21
N THR A 75 -0.65 1.04 -19.38
CA THR A 75 -1.20 -0.30 -19.50
C THR A 75 -0.21 -1.29 -18.88
N VAL A 76 -0.67 -2.07 -17.92
CA VAL A 76 0.14 -3.05 -17.18
C VAL A 76 -0.51 -4.43 -17.22
N LEU A 77 0.31 -5.47 -17.03
CA LEU A 77 -0.14 -6.86 -16.93
C LEU A 77 -0.24 -7.26 -15.46
N ILE A 78 -1.46 -7.34 -14.93
CA ILE A 78 -1.73 -7.77 -13.56
C ILE A 78 -1.88 -9.29 -13.53
N LYS A 79 -1.06 -9.95 -12.72
CA LYS A 79 -1.16 -11.41 -12.46
C LYS A 79 -1.97 -11.65 -11.20
N THR A 80 -3.11 -12.31 -11.34
CA THR A 80 -3.96 -12.71 -10.20
C THR A 80 -3.91 -14.22 -10.04
N THR A 81 -3.48 -14.69 -8.88
CA THR A 81 -3.52 -16.11 -8.54
C THR A 81 -4.88 -16.45 -7.96
N LYS A 82 -5.62 -17.36 -8.58
CA LYS A 82 -6.89 -17.90 -8.07
C LYS A 82 -6.76 -19.39 -7.78
N GLU A 83 -7.54 -19.85 -6.82
CA GLU A 83 -7.72 -21.27 -6.57
C GLU A 83 -8.77 -21.81 -7.54
N ASP A 84 -8.34 -22.66 -8.47
CA ASP A 84 -9.22 -23.47 -9.28
C ASP A 84 -9.69 -24.68 -8.46
N LYS A 85 -10.98 -24.66 -8.12
CA LYS A 85 -11.68 -25.70 -7.33
C LYS A 85 -12.53 -26.60 -8.21
N SER A 86 -12.50 -26.45 -9.53
CA SER A 86 -13.32 -27.25 -10.45
C SER A 86 -13.10 -28.75 -10.28
N LEU A 87 -11.84 -29.18 -10.13
CA LEU A 87 -11.48 -30.57 -9.88
C LEU A 87 -11.95 -31.04 -8.50
N LEU A 88 -11.85 -30.19 -7.47
CA LEU A 88 -12.33 -30.48 -6.13
C LEU A 88 -13.85 -30.70 -6.12
N GLU A 89 -14.61 -29.83 -6.78
CA GLU A 89 -16.07 -29.93 -6.88
C GLU A 89 -16.49 -31.21 -7.59
N LYS A 90 -15.84 -31.54 -8.71
CA LYS A 90 -16.09 -32.77 -9.45
C LYS A 90 -15.81 -34.00 -8.58
N LYS A 91 -14.65 -34.04 -7.94
CA LYS A 91 -14.24 -35.17 -7.07
C LYS A 91 -15.11 -35.32 -5.84
N THR A 92 -15.63 -34.22 -5.30
CA THR A 92 -16.56 -34.25 -4.17
C THR A 92 -17.89 -34.89 -4.56
N LYS A 93 -18.44 -34.55 -5.74
CA LYS A 93 -19.65 -35.18 -6.25
C LYS A 93 -19.47 -36.67 -6.51
N GLU A 94 -18.37 -37.06 -7.17
CA GLU A 94 -18.02 -38.48 -7.39
C GLU A 94 -17.91 -39.26 -6.07
N PHE A 95 -17.28 -38.66 -5.06
CA PHE A 95 -17.14 -39.24 -3.73
C PHE A 95 -18.50 -39.39 -3.02
N GLU A 96 -19.35 -38.36 -3.02
CA GLU A 96 -20.67 -38.42 -2.38
C GLU A 96 -21.57 -39.51 -3.01
N GLU A 97 -21.54 -39.64 -4.33
CA GLU A 97 -22.28 -40.70 -5.04
C GLU A 97 -21.74 -42.09 -4.68
N LYS A 98 -20.41 -42.27 -4.72
CA LYS A 98 -19.75 -43.53 -4.32
C LYS A 98 -20.13 -43.93 -2.89
N MET A 99 -20.06 -42.99 -1.95
CA MET A 99 -20.35 -43.24 -0.53
C MET A 99 -21.81 -43.57 -0.26
N LYS A 100 -22.76 -43.01 -1.01
CA LYS A 100 -24.18 -43.38 -0.93
C LYS A 100 -24.38 -44.82 -1.37
N MET A 101 -23.78 -45.20 -2.51
CA MET A 101 -23.88 -46.56 -3.04
C MET A 101 -23.25 -47.60 -2.10
N GLU A 102 -22.05 -47.32 -1.57
CA GLU A 102 -21.36 -48.23 -0.65
C GLU A 102 -22.10 -48.39 0.69
N GLN A 103 -22.65 -47.31 1.24
CA GLN A 103 -23.46 -47.39 2.46
C GLN A 103 -24.73 -48.22 2.23
N ILE A 104 -25.44 -47.99 1.12
CA ILE A 104 -26.65 -48.76 0.79
C ILE A 104 -26.30 -50.24 0.65
N ALA A 105 -25.24 -50.58 -0.09
CA ALA A 105 -24.81 -51.96 -0.27
C ALA A 105 -24.45 -52.63 1.07
N LEU A 106 -23.71 -51.94 1.94
CA LEU A 106 -23.32 -52.47 3.25
C LEU A 106 -24.53 -52.65 4.18
N ILE A 107 -25.48 -51.70 4.17
CA ILE A 107 -26.71 -51.80 4.95
C ILE A 107 -27.57 -52.96 4.42
N GLU A 108 -27.77 -53.08 3.11
CA GLU A 108 -28.56 -54.16 2.51
C GLU A 108 -27.96 -55.55 2.80
N GLU A 109 -26.65 -55.71 2.65
CA GLU A 109 -25.98 -56.97 2.93
C GLU A 109 -26.01 -57.32 4.42
N GLY A 110 -25.78 -56.32 5.28
CA GLY A 110 -25.84 -56.47 6.73
C GLY A 110 -27.25 -56.83 7.22
N LEU A 111 -28.28 -56.17 6.70
CA LEU A 111 -29.68 -56.44 7.05
C LEU A 111 -30.13 -57.84 6.60
N LYS A 112 -29.65 -58.35 5.45
CA LYS A 112 -29.94 -59.72 5.00
C LYS A 112 -29.40 -60.79 5.96
N LYS A 113 -28.31 -60.48 6.67
CA LYS A 113 -27.65 -61.37 7.63
C LYS A 113 -28.10 -61.14 9.07
N ALA A 114 -28.78 -60.04 9.35
CA ALA A 114 -29.25 -59.67 10.67
C ALA A 114 -30.43 -60.54 11.11
N THR A 115 -30.31 -61.15 12.29
CA THR A 115 -31.38 -61.97 12.88
C THR A 115 -31.97 -61.35 14.13
N THR A 116 -31.26 -60.37 14.71
CA THR A 116 -31.64 -59.66 15.93
C THR A 116 -31.57 -58.15 15.76
N LEU A 117 -32.19 -57.41 16.69
CA LEU A 117 -32.12 -55.94 16.71
C LEU A 117 -30.67 -55.43 16.93
N GLN A 118 -29.86 -56.15 17.73
CA GLN A 118 -28.45 -55.83 17.93
C GLN A 118 -27.64 -55.94 16.65
N ASP A 119 -27.94 -56.92 15.79
CA ASP A 119 -27.29 -57.05 14.49
C ASP A 119 -27.58 -55.83 13.59
N VAL A 120 -28.82 -55.33 13.63
CA VAL A 120 -29.23 -54.12 12.88
C VAL A 120 -28.49 -52.87 13.38
N GLU A 121 -28.36 -52.70 14.70
CA GLU A 121 -27.60 -51.59 15.28
C GLU A 121 -26.11 -51.67 14.92
N LYS A 122 -25.54 -52.88 14.92
CA LYS A 122 -24.15 -53.12 14.53
C LYS A 122 -23.91 -52.73 13.06
N VAL A 123 -24.79 -53.14 12.14
CA VAL A 123 -24.69 -52.77 10.71
C VAL A 123 -24.76 -51.26 10.52
N LYS A 124 -25.66 -50.57 11.24
CA LYS A 124 -25.76 -49.10 11.20
C LYS A 124 -24.48 -48.42 11.71
N SER A 125 -23.90 -48.93 12.78
CA SER A 125 -22.64 -48.44 13.34
C SER A 125 -21.47 -48.66 12.39
N GLU A 126 -21.38 -49.83 11.76
CA GLU A 126 -20.36 -50.17 10.77
C GLU A 126 -20.43 -49.27 9.54
N ALA A 127 -21.64 -49.02 9.00
CA ALA A 127 -21.85 -48.09 7.90
C ALA A 127 -21.44 -46.65 8.26
N ALA A 128 -21.76 -46.19 9.47
CA ALA A 128 -21.37 -44.87 9.94
C ALA A 128 -19.84 -44.73 10.13
N ASN A 129 -19.19 -45.77 10.66
CA ASN A 129 -17.75 -45.80 10.86
C ASN A 129 -16.99 -45.82 9.53
N LEU A 130 -17.47 -46.60 8.55
CA LEU A 130 -16.92 -46.62 7.20
C LEU A 130 -17.03 -45.24 6.55
N LEU A 131 -18.21 -44.61 6.63
CA LEU A 131 -18.41 -43.26 6.10
C LEU A 131 -17.47 -42.23 6.74
N LYS A 132 -17.26 -42.32 8.06
CA LYS A 132 -16.35 -41.42 8.77
C LYS A 132 -14.92 -41.59 8.29
N LYS A 133 -14.42 -42.83 8.18
CA LYS A 133 -13.07 -43.13 7.72
C LYS A 133 -12.83 -42.67 6.28
N GLU A 134 -13.76 -42.96 5.38
CA GLU A 134 -13.68 -42.54 3.97
C GLU A 134 -13.69 -41.01 3.83
N LYS A 135 -14.53 -40.31 4.61
CA LYS A 135 -14.56 -38.84 4.62
C LYS A 135 -13.24 -38.23 5.11
N GLU A 136 -12.59 -38.84 6.10
CA GLU A 136 -11.29 -38.39 6.59
C GLU A 136 -10.20 -38.56 5.52
N MET A 137 -10.17 -39.71 4.84
CA MET A 137 -9.25 -39.96 3.72
C MET A 137 -9.49 -38.99 2.55
N PHE A 138 -10.75 -38.80 2.16
CA PHE A 138 -11.12 -37.85 1.12
C PHE A 138 -10.73 -36.42 1.48
N LYS A 139 -10.89 -36.01 2.75
CA LYS A 139 -10.49 -34.68 3.20
C LYS A 139 -8.98 -34.45 3.03
N GLU A 140 -8.15 -35.45 3.32
CA GLU A 140 -6.71 -35.33 3.09
C GLU A 140 -6.37 -35.30 1.60
N GLU A 141 -7.01 -36.13 0.78
CA GLU A 141 -6.78 -36.15 -0.67
C GLU A 141 -7.26 -34.85 -1.35
N SER A 142 -8.37 -34.29 -0.87
CA SER A 142 -9.02 -33.09 -1.42
C SER A 142 -8.12 -31.85 -1.44
N LYS A 143 -7.13 -31.80 -0.55
CA LYS A 143 -6.12 -30.73 -0.50
C LYS A 143 -5.29 -30.67 -1.80
N ASN A 144 -5.14 -31.79 -2.49
CA ASN A 144 -4.38 -31.89 -3.74
C ASN A 144 -5.19 -31.49 -4.98
N TYR A 145 -6.51 -31.32 -4.84
CA TYR A 145 -7.39 -30.98 -5.96
C TYR A 145 -7.53 -29.46 -6.17
N VAL A 146 -7.09 -28.66 -5.20
CA VAL A 146 -7.06 -27.20 -5.34
C VAL A 146 -5.78 -26.80 -6.07
N LYS A 147 -5.93 -26.38 -7.32
CA LYS A 147 -4.80 -25.89 -8.12
C LYS A 147 -4.76 -24.37 -8.11
N LYS A 148 -3.56 -23.79 -8.02
CA LYS A 148 -3.39 -22.35 -8.20
C LYS A 148 -3.24 -22.05 -9.69
N VAL A 149 -4.20 -21.32 -10.26
CA VAL A 149 -4.15 -20.83 -11.64
C VAL A 149 -3.79 -19.35 -11.61
N THR A 150 -2.87 -18.94 -12.49
CA THR A 150 -2.47 -17.54 -12.62
C THR A 150 -3.16 -16.94 -13.83
N ASP A 151 -4.14 -16.07 -13.59
CA ASP A 151 -4.77 -15.28 -14.64
C ASP A 151 -3.94 -14.01 -14.87
N THR A 152 -3.76 -13.63 -16.13
CA THR A 152 -3.11 -12.37 -16.49
C THR A 152 -4.13 -11.46 -17.16
N GLU A 153 -4.32 -10.25 -16.62
CA GLU A 153 -5.25 -9.25 -17.13
C GLU A 153 -4.46 -8.01 -17.57
N LYS A 154 -4.79 -7.46 -18.75
CA LYS A 154 -4.29 -6.15 -19.19
C LYS A 154 -5.18 -5.08 -18.58
N VAL A 155 -4.58 -4.15 -17.83
CA VAL A 155 -5.32 -3.09 -17.14
C VAL A 155 -4.66 -1.74 -17.43
N ASN A 156 -5.47 -0.73 -17.74
CA ASN A 156 -4.99 0.64 -17.83
C ASN A 156 -4.89 1.25 -16.43
N LEU A 157 -3.67 1.32 -15.89
CA LEU A 157 -3.43 1.67 -14.50
C LEU A 157 -2.89 3.10 -14.37
N ALA A 158 -3.61 3.94 -13.65
CA ALA A 158 -3.10 5.21 -13.14
C ALA A 158 -2.43 4.98 -11.78
N MET A 159 -1.11 5.20 -11.75
CA MET A 159 -0.26 5.13 -10.56
C MET A 159 -0.10 6.54 -10.01
N ILE A 160 -0.41 6.73 -8.73
CA ILE A 160 -0.51 8.04 -8.08
C ILE A 160 0.40 8.07 -6.85
N SER A 161 1.35 9.00 -6.83
CA SER A 161 2.13 9.38 -5.65
C SER A 161 1.39 10.52 -4.95
N SER A 162 0.96 10.33 -3.71
CA SER A 162 0.18 11.32 -2.98
C SER A 162 0.70 11.55 -1.56
N SER A 163 0.65 12.81 -1.13
CA SER A 163 0.90 13.22 0.25
C SER A 163 -0.38 13.68 0.91
N TYR A 164 -0.51 13.48 2.22
CA TYR A 164 -1.66 13.92 2.99
C TYR A 164 -1.26 14.27 4.43
N LYS A 165 -2.19 14.82 5.20
CA LYS A 165 -1.95 15.18 6.60
C LYS A 165 -2.78 14.32 7.53
N THR A 166 -2.19 13.94 8.66
CA THR A 166 -2.90 13.35 9.80
C THR A 166 -2.76 14.26 11.01
N ILE A 167 -3.80 14.39 11.82
CA ILE A 167 -3.79 15.22 13.03
C ILE A 167 -3.86 14.30 14.26
N ASN A 168 -2.76 14.17 14.98
CA ASN A 168 -2.78 13.52 16.29
C ASN A 168 -3.10 14.59 17.34
N ASP A 169 -4.16 14.38 18.11
CA ASP A 169 -4.73 15.37 19.03
C ASP A 169 -5.13 16.68 18.31
N ASP A 170 -5.30 17.78 19.05
CA ASP A 170 -5.70 19.08 18.48
C ASP A 170 -4.54 19.86 17.82
N PHE A 171 -3.28 19.43 18.01
CA PHE A 171 -2.11 20.26 17.70
C PHE A 171 -1.05 19.63 16.79
N PHE A 172 -0.86 18.30 16.83
CA PHE A 172 0.23 17.68 16.08
C PHE A 172 -0.23 17.26 14.69
N THR A 173 0.25 17.94 13.66
CA THR A 173 -0.05 17.56 12.27
C THR A 173 1.15 16.89 11.64
N PHE A 174 0.99 15.66 11.16
CA PHE A 174 2.03 14.91 10.47
C PHE A 174 1.72 14.85 8.99
N ASN A 175 2.73 15.11 8.17
CA ASN A 175 2.63 14.86 6.74
C ASN A 175 2.96 13.37 6.50
N LYS A 176 2.18 12.71 5.67
CA LYS A 176 2.33 11.30 5.29
C LYS A 176 2.31 11.17 3.78
N HIS A 177 2.84 10.06 3.28
CA HIS A 177 2.89 9.72 1.87
C HIS A 177 2.35 8.32 1.64
N ARG A 178 1.65 8.11 0.53
CA ARG A 178 1.16 6.81 0.09
C ARG A 178 1.03 6.77 -1.44
N PHE A 179 1.24 5.59 -2.02
CA PHE A 179 0.93 5.30 -3.41
C PHE A 179 -0.49 4.75 -3.57
N TYR A 180 -1.17 5.19 -4.61
CA TYR A 180 -2.51 4.73 -4.99
C TYR A 180 -2.49 4.22 -6.42
N TYR A 181 -3.36 3.27 -6.69
CA TYR A 181 -3.44 2.55 -7.94
C TYR A 181 -4.89 2.55 -8.40
N TYR A 182 -5.14 3.10 -9.58
CA TYR A 182 -6.48 3.33 -10.09
C TYR A 182 -6.65 2.63 -11.43
N ASP A 183 -7.62 1.72 -11.54
CA ASP A 183 -8.03 1.10 -12.79
C ASP A 183 -8.90 2.10 -13.55
N VAL A 184 -8.35 2.69 -14.61
CA VAL A 184 -9.00 3.74 -15.40
C VAL A 184 -10.23 3.20 -16.13
N ASP A 185 -10.21 1.92 -16.53
CA ASP A 185 -11.29 1.33 -17.31
C ASP A 185 -12.49 0.98 -16.42
N LYS A 186 -12.23 0.59 -15.16
CA LYS A 186 -13.26 0.21 -14.17
C LYS A 186 -13.65 1.34 -13.21
N ASN A 187 -12.97 2.48 -13.27
CA ASN A 187 -13.15 3.61 -12.38
C ASN A 187 -13.02 3.25 -10.88
N GLU A 188 -12.05 2.40 -10.54
CA GLU A 188 -11.88 1.87 -9.17
C GLU A 188 -10.44 1.92 -8.66
N LEU A 189 -10.27 2.12 -7.33
CA LEU A 189 -8.97 2.02 -6.67
C LEU A 189 -8.63 0.55 -6.41
N LEU A 190 -7.52 0.10 -6.99
CA LEU A 190 -6.99 -1.24 -6.77
C LEU A 190 -6.24 -1.32 -5.43
N PRO A 191 -6.32 -2.46 -4.73
CA PRO A 191 -5.54 -2.70 -3.53
C PRO A 191 -4.07 -2.99 -3.90
N ASN A 192 -3.14 -2.53 -3.05
CA ASN A 192 -1.70 -2.59 -3.34
C ASN A 192 -1.20 -4.02 -3.58
N ASN A 193 -1.78 -5.01 -2.90
CA ASN A 193 -1.43 -6.43 -3.06
C ASN A 193 -1.76 -7.00 -4.45
N LYS A 194 -2.67 -6.36 -5.20
CA LYS A 194 -3.04 -6.80 -6.56
C LYS A 194 -1.99 -6.36 -7.60
N VAL A 195 -1.27 -5.26 -7.34
CA VAL A 195 -0.43 -4.59 -8.35
C VAL A 195 1.06 -4.60 -8.02
N ASN A 196 1.45 -4.89 -6.77
CA ASN A 196 2.85 -4.87 -6.29
C ASN A 196 3.79 -5.89 -6.97
N THR A 197 3.26 -6.83 -7.73
CA THR A 197 4.03 -7.82 -8.51
C THR A 197 4.42 -7.30 -9.89
N THR A 198 3.86 -6.18 -10.32
CA THR A 198 4.05 -5.61 -11.66
C THR A 198 5.33 -4.77 -11.73
N GLU A 199 6.13 -4.92 -12.78
CA GLU A 199 7.44 -4.25 -12.89
C GLU A 199 7.29 -2.74 -13.04
N GLU A 200 6.27 -2.30 -13.78
CA GLU A 200 5.95 -0.89 -14.03
C GLU A 200 5.60 -0.16 -12.74
N VAL A 201 4.86 -0.82 -11.84
CA VAL A 201 4.50 -0.28 -10.52
C VAL A 201 5.74 -0.11 -9.66
N ARG A 202 6.62 -1.12 -9.62
CA ARG A 202 7.89 -1.04 -8.87
C ARG A 202 8.81 0.04 -9.42
N ALA A 203 8.86 0.20 -10.74
CA ALA A 203 9.63 1.25 -11.39
C ALA A 203 9.09 2.64 -11.03
N PHE A 204 7.77 2.81 -11.00
CA PHE A 204 7.12 4.04 -10.57
C PHE A 204 7.42 4.36 -9.09
N GLU A 205 7.20 3.41 -8.17
CA GLU A 205 7.50 3.60 -6.75
C GLU A 205 8.97 3.92 -6.51
N LYS A 206 9.90 3.26 -7.23
CA LYS A 206 11.33 3.52 -7.12
C LYS A 206 11.69 4.92 -7.62
N LYS A 207 11.11 5.36 -8.74
CA LYS A 207 11.30 6.69 -9.31
C LYS A 207 10.82 7.79 -8.36
N HIS A 208 9.73 7.53 -7.65
CA HIS A 208 9.09 8.45 -6.72
C HIS A 208 9.42 8.15 -5.25
N LYS A 209 10.53 7.45 -4.99
CA LYS A 209 10.94 7.12 -3.62
C LYS A 209 11.22 8.38 -2.79
N GLU A 210 11.74 9.43 -3.40
CA GLU A 210 12.01 10.70 -2.70
C GLU A 210 10.73 11.39 -2.22
N ASP A 211 9.59 11.16 -2.88
CA ASP A 211 8.28 11.67 -2.43
C ASP A 211 7.87 11.08 -1.07
N THR A 212 8.42 9.92 -0.70
CA THR A 212 8.19 9.28 0.61
C THR A 212 8.93 9.98 1.75
N ILE A 213 9.94 10.79 1.44
CA ILE A 213 10.69 11.56 2.44
C ILE A 213 9.86 12.79 2.81
N VAL A 214 8.88 12.56 3.68
CA VAL A 214 8.00 13.63 4.12
C VAL A 214 8.66 14.40 5.25
N LYS A 215 8.93 15.68 5.02
CA LYS A 215 9.44 16.58 6.06
C LYS A 215 8.39 16.74 7.15
N ASP A 216 8.82 16.58 8.40
CA ASP A 216 7.99 16.88 9.56
C ASP A 216 7.51 18.32 9.53
N ASN A 217 6.33 18.55 10.12
CA ASN A 217 5.78 19.89 10.22
C ASN A 217 6.64 20.69 11.23
N PRO A 218 7.29 21.80 10.82
CA PRO A 218 8.14 22.59 11.73
C PRO A 218 7.37 23.12 12.94
N ILE A 219 6.05 23.24 12.84
CA ILE A 219 5.17 23.62 13.95
C ILE A 219 5.20 22.56 15.05
N ASN A 220 5.25 21.27 14.72
CA ASN A 220 5.33 20.20 15.72
C ASN A 220 6.64 20.30 16.51
N THR A 221 7.75 20.56 15.82
CA THR A 221 9.05 20.78 16.44
C THR A 221 9.04 21.98 17.38
N LEU A 222 8.40 23.09 16.96
CA LEU A 222 8.25 24.27 17.81
C LEU A 222 7.43 23.97 19.07
N ILE A 223 6.29 23.28 18.93
CA ILE A 223 5.44 22.88 20.07
C ILE A 223 6.23 22.01 21.04
N LEU A 224 7.03 21.06 20.54
CA LEU A 224 7.88 20.21 21.36
C LEU A 224 8.90 21.03 22.16
N PHE A 225 9.54 22.03 21.53
CA PHE A 225 10.47 22.92 22.24
C PHE A 225 9.78 23.76 23.32
N ILE A 226 8.56 24.24 23.06
CA ILE A 226 7.76 24.98 24.07
C ILE A 226 7.44 24.06 25.25
N LEU A 227 6.97 22.84 25.00
CA LEU A 227 6.66 21.86 26.05
C LEU A 227 7.90 21.49 26.88
N LEU A 228 9.04 21.31 26.22
CA LEU A 228 10.32 21.04 26.88
C LEU A 228 10.77 22.25 27.72
N GLY A 229 10.59 23.47 27.21
CA GLY A 229 10.85 24.70 27.96
C GLY A 229 9.98 24.81 29.20
N LEU A 230 8.69 24.51 29.10
CA LEU A 230 7.77 24.52 30.24
C LEU A 230 8.19 23.50 31.32
N LEU A 231 8.65 22.31 30.93
CA LEU A 231 9.17 21.30 31.86
C LEU A 231 10.36 21.81 32.68
N CYS A 232 11.21 22.67 32.11
CA CYS A 232 12.33 23.29 32.83
C CYS A 232 11.89 24.50 33.67
N ILE A 233 10.97 25.32 33.16
CA ILE A 233 10.58 26.59 33.78
C ILE A 233 9.63 26.37 34.96
N ILE A 234 8.67 25.44 34.86
CA ILE A 234 7.65 25.21 35.90
C ILE A 234 8.28 24.83 37.26
N PRO A 235 9.23 23.88 37.35
CA PRO A 235 9.90 23.56 38.62
C PRO A 235 10.66 24.74 39.22
N LEU A 236 11.32 25.56 38.39
CA LEU A 236 12.04 26.76 38.84
C LEU A 236 11.09 27.80 39.43
N ILE A 237 9.93 28.02 38.79
CA ILE A 237 8.90 28.93 39.31
C ILE A 237 8.34 28.40 40.63
N ILE A 238 8.06 27.10 40.74
CA ILE A 238 7.55 26.48 41.98
C ILE A 238 8.59 26.61 43.10
N SER A 239 9.86 26.30 42.83
CA SER A 239 10.95 26.39 43.81
C SER A 239 11.16 27.81 44.32
N ASN A 240 11.15 28.82 43.43
CA ASN A 240 11.28 30.23 43.83
C ASN A 240 10.07 30.73 44.63
N ARG A 241 8.84 30.26 44.33
CA ARG A 241 7.65 30.60 45.13
C ARG A 241 7.66 29.96 46.52
N GLN A 242 8.27 28.79 46.69
CA GLN A 242 8.44 28.18 48.02
C GLN A 242 9.50 28.91 48.85
N LYS A 243 10.61 29.36 48.24
CA LYS A 243 11.63 30.17 48.94
C LYS A 243 11.12 31.51 49.45
N ASN A 244 10.19 32.16 48.74
CA ASN A 244 9.60 33.45 49.16
C ASN A 244 8.45 33.32 50.18
N LYS A 245 8.11 32.11 50.61
CA LYS A 245 7.09 31.83 51.64
C LYS A 245 7.66 31.34 52.97
N ALA A 246 8.97 31.12 53.05
CA ALA A 246 9.71 30.85 54.29
C ALA A 246 10.39 32.14 54.75
#